data_AF-A0A2H6EGV7-F1
#
_entry.id   AF-A0A2H6EGV7-F1
#
_cell.length_a   1.000
_cell.length_b   1.000
_cell.length_c   1.000
_cell.angle_alpha   90.00
_cell.angle_beta   90.00
_cell.angle_gamma   90.00
#
_symmetry.space_group_name_H-M   'P 1'
#
loop_
_entity.id
_entity.type
_entity.pdbx_description
1 polymer ?
#
loop_
_entity_poly.entity_id
_entity_poly.type
_entity_poly.pdbx_seq_one_letter_code
_entity_poly.pdbx_strand_id
1 'polypeptide(L)'
;MFIVVHCIDSTGNVDIVEIKRPFDNCIVTKNTYRDNHIPLRELSGTVMQIEKYIFYLNKWGKKGEDVLTNKYKEKLLDDFKIKITNPSGIIVMGRENCLSNIQREDFEVIKRKYKNIIDIITYDDLLKRLKFTIEQLKKET
;
A
#
# COMPACT_ATOMS: atom_id res chain seq x y z
N MET A 1 9.56 10.66 8.36
CA MET A 1 8.18 11.15 8.21
C MET A 1 7.41 10.07 7.50
N PHE A 2 6.29 9.68 8.09
CA PHE A 2 5.39 8.64 7.60
C PHE A 2 4.01 9.29 7.45
N ILE A 3 3.33 8.99 6.36
CA ILE A 3 1.98 9.51 6.13
C ILE A 3 1.06 8.29 5.98
N VAL A 4 0.18 8.12 6.97
CA VAL A 4 -0.97 7.22 6.87
C VAL A 4 -2.11 8.02 6.25
N VAL A 5 -2.60 7.58 5.10
CA VAL A 5 -3.79 8.16 4.45
C VAL A 5 -4.90 7.12 4.44
N HIS A 6 -6.09 7.53 4.85
CA HIS A 6 -7.30 6.76 4.58
C HIS A 6 -7.76 7.15 3.18
N CYS A 7 -7.67 6.21 2.25
CA CYS A 7 -8.20 6.40 0.90
C CYS A 7 -9.65 5.94 0.89
N ILE A 8 -10.53 6.66 0.21
CA ILE A 8 -11.93 6.27 0.06
C ILE A 8 -12.17 6.09 -1.44
N ASP A 9 -12.60 4.90 -1.84
CA ASP A 9 -12.90 4.60 -3.24
C ASP A 9 -14.21 5.27 -3.69
N SER A 10 -14.53 5.23 -4.98
CA SER A 10 -15.75 5.83 -5.55
C SER A 10 -17.06 5.20 -5.04
N THR A 11 -16.98 4.06 -4.36
CA THR A 11 -18.14 3.35 -3.78
C THR A 11 -18.26 3.50 -2.26
N GLY A 12 -17.33 4.26 -1.67
CA GLY A 12 -17.28 4.60 -0.24
C GLY A 12 -16.41 3.68 0.61
N ASN A 13 -15.74 2.67 0.06
CA ASN A 13 -14.91 1.79 0.87
C ASN A 13 -13.62 2.48 1.29
N VAL A 14 -13.24 2.29 2.55
CA VAL A 14 -12.00 2.83 3.09
C VAL A 14 -10.87 1.82 2.98
N ASP A 15 -9.73 2.28 2.48
CA ASP A 15 -8.45 1.58 2.41
C ASP A 15 -7.36 2.37 3.13
N ILE A 16 -6.23 1.70 3.41
CA ILE A 16 -5.10 2.30 4.12
C ILE A 16 -3.92 2.44 3.17
N VAL A 17 -3.37 3.65 3.07
CA VAL A 17 -2.13 3.90 2.32
C VAL A 17 -1.05 4.36 3.30
N GLU A 18 0.07 3.65 3.32
CA GLU A 18 1.25 4.00 4.10
C GLU A 18 2.38 4.41 3.15
N ILE A 19 2.78 5.68 3.22
CA ILE A 19 3.87 6.23 2.40
C ILE A 19 5.08 6.50 3.30
N LYS A 20 6.17 5.77 3.03
CA LYS A 20 7.45 5.95 3.73
C LYS A 20 8.43 6.69 2.84
N ARG A 21 9.13 7.70 3.38
CA ARG A 21 10.20 8.38 2.63
C ARG A 21 11.18 7.34 2.07
N PRO A 22 11.61 7.48 0.81
CA PRO A 22 12.61 6.58 0.26
C PRO A 22 13.90 6.72 1.07
N PHE A 23 14.50 5.59 1.40
CA PHE A 23 15.83 5.49 2.00
C PHE A 23 16.74 4.75 1.02
N ASP A 24 18.04 5.01 1.10
CA ASP A 24 19.03 4.41 0.21
C ASP A 24 19.20 2.90 0.43
N ASN A 25 18.69 2.37 1.55
CA ASN A 25 18.74 0.94 1.86
C ASN A 25 17.70 0.15 1.05
N CYS A 26 18.13 -1.00 0.51
CA CYS A 26 17.30 -1.93 -0.25
C CYS A 26 16.09 -2.44 0.57
N ILE A 27 15.00 -2.82 -0.10
CA ILE A 27 13.77 -3.33 0.55
C ILE A 27 13.96 -4.76 1.10
N VAL A 28 14.95 -5.48 0.56
CA VAL A 28 15.35 -6.82 0.95
C VAL A 28 16.81 -6.83 1.42
N THR A 29 17.22 -7.90 2.10
CA THR A 29 18.59 -8.03 2.64
C THR A 29 19.65 -8.02 1.54
N LYS A 30 20.86 -7.52 1.87
CA LYS A 30 22.03 -7.63 0.98
C LYS A 30 22.58 -9.06 0.92
N ASN A 31 22.68 -9.71 2.08
CA ASN A 31 23.08 -11.11 2.18
C ASN A 31 21.84 -12.01 2.15
N THR A 32 22.04 -13.25 1.71
CA THR A 32 20.99 -14.26 1.70
C THR A 32 20.87 -14.94 3.05
N TYR A 33 19.67 -15.39 3.36
CA TYR A 33 19.40 -16.35 4.43
C TYR A 33 18.81 -17.59 3.80
N ARG A 34 19.53 -18.72 3.87
CA ARG A 34 19.19 -19.97 3.16
C ARG A 34 18.89 -19.70 1.67
N ASP A 35 19.84 -19.04 1.01
CA ASP A 35 19.79 -18.70 -0.43
C ASP A 35 18.66 -17.75 -0.86
N ASN A 36 17.97 -17.09 0.07
CA ASN A 36 16.92 -16.13 -0.24
C ASN A 36 17.23 -14.74 0.34
N HIS A 37 16.91 -13.69 -0.42
CA HIS A 37 16.84 -12.32 0.11
C HIS A 37 15.51 -12.10 0.82
N ILE A 38 15.56 -11.84 2.12
CA ILE A 38 14.37 -11.70 2.96
C ILE A 38 13.97 -10.22 3.09
N PRO A 39 12.69 -9.90 3.38
CA PRO A 39 12.27 -8.52 3.62
C PRO A 39 13.07 -7.91 4.77
N LEU A 40 13.50 -6.66 4.63
CA LEU A 40 14.09 -5.94 5.75
C LEU A 40 13.06 -5.70 6.86
N ARG A 41 13.56 -5.53 8.09
CA ARG A 41 12.75 -5.23 9.28
C ARG A 41 11.78 -4.06 9.06
N GLU A 42 12.17 -3.07 8.28
CA GLU A 42 11.31 -1.93 7.95
C GLU A 42 10.10 -2.35 7.10
N LEU A 43 10.27 -3.18 6.07
CA LEU A 43 9.14 -3.69 5.28
C LEU A 43 8.24 -4.56 6.15
N SER A 44 8.80 -5.52 6.88
CA SER A 44 8.03 -6.41 7.76
C SER A 44 7.26 -5.63 8.84
N GLY A 45 7.88 -4.60 9.42
CA GLY A 45 7.22 -3.72 10.39
C GLY A 45 6.08 -2.91 9.77
N THR A 46 6.24 -2.47 8.52
CA THR A 46 5.20 -1.72 7.80
C THR A 46 4.01 -2.60 7.45
N VAL A 47 4.26 -3.83 6.99
CA VAL A 47 3.24 -4.86 6.76
C VAL A 47 2.43 -5.11 8.04
N MET A 48 3.12 -5.38 9.16
CA MET A 48 2.48 -5.58 10.47
C MET A 48 1.63 -4.37 10.90
N GLN A 49 2.11 -3.15 10.63
CA GLN A 49 1.39 -1.93 10.98
C GLN A 49 0.08 -1.81 10.18
N ILE A 50 0.12 -2.06 8.87
CA ILE A 50 -1.09 -2.05 8.04
C ILE A 50 -2.06 -3.15 8.45
N GLU A 51 -1.59 -4.38 8.69
CA GLU A 51 -2.44 -5.48 9.14
C GLU A 51 -3.18 -5.12 10.43
N LYS A 52 -2.50 -4.46 11.38
CA LYS A 52 -3.14 -3.95 12.60
C LYS A 52 -4.20 -2.89 12.30
N TYR A 53 -3.95 -1.96 11.38
CA TYR A 53 -4.94 -0.95 11.00
C TYR A 53 -6.17 -1.57 10.32
N ILE A 54 -5.97 -2.51 9.39
CA ILE A 54 -7.07 -3.27 8.76
C ILE A 54 -7.87 -4.02 9.82
N PHE A 55 -7.19 -4.69 10.75
CA PHE A 55 -7.83 -5.37 11.87
C PHE A 55 -8.67 -4.43 12.74
N TYR A 56 -8.15 -3.24 13.08
CA TYR A 56 -8.89 -2.26 13.86
C TYR A 56 -10.09 -1.66 13.12
N LEU A 57 -9.96 -1.39 11.82
CA LEU A 57 -11.08 -0.94 10.99
C LEU A 57 -12.19 -1.99 10.99
N ASN A 58 -11.86 -3.25 10.65
CA ASN A 58 -12.82 -4.35 10.65
C ASN A 58 -13.49 -4.54 12.01
N LYS A 59 -12.74 -4.41 13.11
CA LYS A 59 -13.28 -4.48 14.47
C LYS A 59 -14.22 -3.31 14.79
N TRP A 60 -13.98 -2.13 14.23
CA TRP A 60 -14.79 -0.95 14.47
C TRP A 60 -16.15 -1.05 13.76
N GLY A 61 -16.17 -1.65 12.57
CA GLY A 61 -17.38 -1.99 11.81
C GLY A 61 -18.32 -0.81 11.60
N LYS A 62 -19.63 -1.05 11.66
CA LYS A 62 -20.67 -0.05 11.39
C LYS A 62 -20.58 1.21 12.27
N LYS A 63 -20.18 1.05 13.53
CA LYS A 63 -19.95 2.21 14.42
C LYS A 63 -18.83 3.11 13.87
N GLY A 64 -17.80 2.52 13.27
CA GLY A 64 -16.75 3.26 12.60
C GLY A 64 -17.19 3.94 11.33
N GLU A 65 -18.02 3.27 10.52
CA GLU A 65 -18.63 3.85 9.32
C GLU A 65 -19.41 5.13 9.64
N ASP A 66 -20.27 5.09 10.66
CA ASP A 66 -21.07 6.25 11.08
C ASP A 66 -20.18 7.39 11.60
N VAL A 67 -19.16 7.08 12.40
CA VAL A 67 -18.23 8.10 12.93
C VAL A 67 -17.41 8.73 11.81
N LEU A 68 -16.86 7.92 10.90
CA LEU A 68 -16.06 8.41 9.77
C LEU A 68 -16.92 9.25 8.82
N THR A 69 -18.11 8.77 8.48
CA THR A 69 -19.04 9.49 7.60
C THR A 69 -19.41 10.86 8.18
N ASN A 70 -19.74 10.93 9.47
CA ASN A 70 -20.03 12.21 10.12
C ASN A 70 -18.81 13.12 10.20
N LYS A 71 -17.63 12.55 10.50
CA LYS A 71 -16.37 13.32 10.60
C LYS A 71 -15.96 13.96 9.28
N TYR A 72 -16.22 13.30 8.15
CA TYR A 72 -15.83 13.77 6.82
C TYR A 72 -16.98 14.36 6.01
N LYS A 73 -18.16 14.56 6.60
CA LYS A 73 -19.38 14.98 5.92
C LYS A 73 -19.20 16.19 4.99
N GLU A 74 -18.45 17.20 5.42
CA GLU A 74 -18.17 18.42 4.62
C GLU A 74 -17.28 18.18 3.39
N LYS A 75 -16.56 17.06 3.33
CA LYS A 75 -15.67 16.68 2.22
C LYS A 75 -16.28 15.61 1.32
N LEU A 76 -17.42 15.05 1.71
CA LEU A 76 -18.11 14.01 0.98
C LEU A 76 -19.20 14.64 0.11
N LEU A 77 -19.52 13.98 -1.00
CA LEU A 77 -20.72 14.32 -1.78
C LEU A 77 -21.97 14.02 -0.94
N ASP A 78 -23.07 14.71 -1.23
CA ASP A 78 -24.36 14.43 -0.59
C ASP A 78 -24.74 12.95 -0.80
N ASP A 79 -25.27 12.32 0.26
CA ASP A 79 -25.60 10.89 0.37
C ASP A 79 -24.43 9.89 0.30
N PHE A 80 -23.18 10.36 0.23
CA PHE A 80 -22.02 9.49 0.23
C PHE A 80 -21.68 8.99 1.65
N LYS A 81 -21.56 7.67 1.82
CA LYS A 81 -21.28 7.02 3.11
C LYS A 81 -19.97 6.22 3.05
N ILE A 82 -19.17 6.37 4.10
CA ILE A 82 -17.94 5.59 4.25
C ILE A 82 -18.30 4.20 4.75
N LYS A 83 -17.73 3.18 4.12
CA LYS A 83 -17.92 1.76 4.42
C LYS A 83 -16.59 1.13 4.82
N ILE A 84 -16.65 0.23 5.78
CA ILE A 84 -15.52 -0.59 6.20
C ILE A 84 -15.79 -2.00 5.70
N THR A 85 -15.67 -2.21 4.40
CA THR A 85 -15.89 -3.50 3.75
C THR A 85 -14.55 -4.11 3.36
N ASN A 86 -14.03 -5.00 4.21
CA ASN A 86 -12.75 -5.70 4.01
C ASN A 86 -11.61 -4.77 3.49
N PRO A 87 -11.18 -3.78 4.28
CA PRO A 87 -10.17 -2.82 3.89
C PRO A 87 -8.88 -3.48 3.42
N SER A 88 -8.28 -2.91 2.39
CA SER A 88 -6.97 -3.29 1.88
C SER A 88 -5.90 -2.26 2.23
N GLY A 89 -4.65 -2.64 2.06
CA GLY A 89 -3.47 -1.82 2.29
C GLY A 89 -2.72 -1.50 1.00
N ILE A 90 -2.13 -0.31 0.94
CA ILE A 90 -1.10 0.02 -0.04
C ILE A 90 0.12 0.52 0.73
N ILE A 91 1.29 -0.07 0.46
CA ILE A 91 2.57 0.40 0.97
C ILE A 91 3.33 1.02 -0.19
N VAL A 92 3.73 2.28 -0.06
CA VAL A 92 4.67 2.92 -0.98
C VAL A 92 6.00 3.13 -0.25
N MET A 93 7.00 2.31 -0.59
CA MET A 93 8.32 2.40 0.06
C MET A 93 9.47 1.86 -0.79
N GLY A 94 10.66 2.40 -0.51
CA GLY A 94 11.92 1.93 -1.08
C GLY A 94 12.05 2.12 -2.60
N ARG A 95 13.20 1.68 -3.12
CA ARG A 95 13.57 1.82 -4.53
C ARG A 95 14.08 0.49 -5.09
N GLU A 96 13.89 0.28 -6.38
CA GLU A 96 14.32 -0.93 -7.10
C GLU A 96 15.61 -0.74 -7.91
N ASN A 97 16.06 0.51 -8.05
CA ASN A 97 17.24 0.86 -8.82
C ASN A 97 18.53 0.23 -8.25
N CYS A 98 18.60 0.01 -6.95
CA CYS A 98 19.74 -0.60 -6.26
C CYS A 98 19.64 -2.13 -6.10
N LEU A 99 18.55 -2.77 -6.56
CA LEU A 99 18.36 -4.21 -6.43
C LEU A 99 19.01 -4.98 -7.58
N SER A 100 19.71 -6.06 -7.25
CA SER A 100 20.13 -7.07 -8.23
C SER A 100 18.92 -7.80 -8.84
N ASN A 101 19.11 -8.53 -9.94
CA ASN A 101 18.02 -9.30 -10.55
C ASN A 101 17.44 -10.35 -9.58
N ILE A 102 18.31 -11.06 -8.85
CA ILE A 102 17.90 -12.07 -7.86
C ILE A 102 17.11 -11.40 -6.73
N GLN A 103 17.56 -10.24 -6.23
CA GLN A 103 16.82 -9.49 -5.21
C GLN A 103 15.45 -9.03 -5.70
N ARG A 104 15.30 -8.70 -6.98
CA ARG A 104 14.00 -8.33 -7.58
C ARG A 104 13.06 -9.52 -7.67
N GLU A 105 13.57 -10.69 -8.02
CA GLU A 105 12.78 -11.93 -8.06
C GLU A 105 12.26 -12.30 -6.67
N ASP A 106 13.15 -12.33 -5.66
CA ASP A 106 12.75 -12.57 -4.26
C ASP A 106 11.77 -11.51 -3.76
N PHE A 107 11.99 -10.25 -4.13
CA PHE A 107 11.08 -9.18 -3.78
C PHE A 107 9.70 -9.32 -4.44
N GLU A 108 9.63 -9.79 -5.70
CA GLU A 108 8.35 -10.11 -6.35
C GLU A 108 7.61 -11.23 -5.61
N VAL A 109 8.31 -12.28 -5.16
CA VAL A 109 7.71 -13.34 -4.33
C VAL A 109 7.11 -12.75 -3.04
N ILE A 110 7.83 -11.84 -2.38
CA ILE A 110 7.33 -11.13 -1.18
C ILE A 110 6.09 -10.30 -1.51
N LYS A 111 6.08 -9.52 -2.60
CA LYS A 111 4.90 -8.74 -3.02
C LYS A 111 3.69 -9.65 -3.26
N ARG A 112 3.89 -10.77 -3.97
CA ARG A 112 2.82 -11.73 -4.27
C ARG A 112 2.24 -12.38 -3.03
N LYS A 113 3.07 -12.69 -2.03
CA LYS A 113 2.63 -13.25 -0.74
C LYS A 113 1.58 -12.38 -0.04
N TYR A 114 1.71 -11.06 -0.10
CA TYR A 114 0.82 -10.12 0.59
C TYR A 114 -0.29 -9.55 -0.30
N LYS A 115 -0.29 -9.85 -1.61
CA LYS A 115 -1.13 -9.16 -2.62
C LYS A 115 -2.64 -9.21 -2.36
N ASN A 116 -3.11 -10.20 -1.60
CA ASN A 116 -4.52 -10.33 -1.23
C ASN A 116 -4.98 -9.30 -0.19
N ILE A 117 -4.06 -8.74 0.61
CA ILE A 117 -4.37 -7.80 1.70
C ILE A 117 -3.65 -6.46 1.48
N ILE A 118 -2.42 -6.48 0.97
CA ILE A 118 -1.55 -5.32 0.86
C ILE A 118 -0.86 -5.30 -0.52
N ASP A 119 -1.02 -4.20 -1.27
CA ASP A 119 -0.17 -3.91 -2.43
C ASP A 119 1.11 -3.21 -2.01
N ILE A 120 2.25 -3.87 -2.17
CA ILE A 120 3.57 -3.29 -1.87
C ILE A 120 4.14 -2.75 -3.17
N ILE A 121 4.35 -1.43 -3.23
CA ILE A 121 4.78 -0.70 -4.41
C ILE A 121 6.04 0.10 -4.07
N THR A 122 7.02 0.08 -4.97
CA THR A 122 8.23 0.92 -4.86
C THR A 122 8.01 2.24 -5.56
N TYR A 123 8.81 3.26 -5.23
CA TYR A 123 8.71 4.55 -5.93
C TYR A 123 8.97 4.43 -7.43
N ASP A 124 9.91 3.57 -7.82
CA ASP A 124 10.23 3.35 -9.23
C ASP A 124 9.10 2.57 -9.94
N ASP A 125 8.47 1.59 -9.29
CA ASP A 125 7.30 0.87 -9.81
C ASP A 125 6.09 1.81 -9.96
N LEU A 126 5.80 2.63 -8.95
CA LEU A 126 4.71 3.62 -9.02
C LEU A 126 4.86 4.55 -10.22
N LEU A 127 6.06 5.11 -10.44
CA LEU A 127 6.33 5.98 -11.57
C LEU A 127 6.23 5.24 -12.91
N LYS A 128 6.72 3.99 -12.98
CA LYS A 128 6.59 3.16 -14.19
C LYS A 128 5.13 2.89 -14.52
N ARG A 129 4.31 2.48 -13.53
CA ARG A 129 2.87 2.23 -13.70
C ARG A 129 2.17 3.49 -14.21
N LEU A 130 2.43 4.63 -13.59
CA LEU A 130 1.80 5.90 -13.96
C LEU A 130 2.20 6.35 -15.37
N LYS A 131 3.48 6.25 -15.72
CA LYS A 131 3.97 6.52 -17.07
C LYS A 131 3.31 5.61 -18.09
N PHE A 132 3.23 4.31 -17.81
CA PHE A 132 2.59 3.35 -18.70
C PHE A 132 1.11 3.66 -18.92
N THR A 133 0.35 3.95 -17.85
CA THR A 133 -1.06 4.35 -17.94
C THR A 133 -1.24 5.61 -18.78
N ILE A 134 -0.43 6.65 -18.57
CA ILE A 134 -0.50 7.90 -19.35
C ILE A 134 -0.22 7.63 -20.83
N GLU A 135 0.83 6.88 -21.15
CA GLU A 135 1.21 6.58 -22.53
C GLU A 135 0.15 5.72 -23.23
N GLN A 136 -0.50 4.83 -22.51
CA GLN A 136 -1.61 4.04 -23.04
C GLN A 136 -2.83 4.92 -23.35
N LEU A 137 -3.24 5.80 -22.43
CA LEU A 137 -4.36 6.72 -22.64
C LEU A 137 -4.11 7.67 -23.82
N LYS A 138 -2.88 8.15 -24.01
CA LYS A 138 -2.50 8.98 -25.15
C LYS A 138 -2.57 8.26 -26.50
N LYS A 139 -2.42 6.94 -26.55
CA LYS A 139 -2.55 6.17 -27.79
C LYS A 139 -3.99 5.94 -28.19
N GLU A 140 -4.90 6.01 -27.23
CA GLU A 140 -6.34 5.79 -27.41
C GLU A 140 -7.11 7.10 -27.66
N THR A 141 -6.44 8.26 -27.58
CA THR A 141 -6.99 9.59 -27.90
C THR A 141 -6.35 10.13 -29.17
#